data_AF-A0A419DFA9-F1
#
_entry.id   AF-A0A419DFA9-F1
#
_cell.length_a   1.000
_cell.length_b   1.000
_cell.length_c   1.000
_cell.angle_alpha   90.00
_cell.angle_beta   90.00
_cell.angle_gamma   90.00
#
_symmetry.space_group_name_H-M   'P 1'
#
loop_
_entity.id
_entity.type
_entity.pdbx_description
1 polymer ?
#
loop_
_entity_poly.entity_id
_entity_poly.type
_entity_poly.pdbx_seq_one_letter_code
_entity_poly.pdbx_strand_id
1 'polypeptide(L)'
;MIRFGLRTIFKKRGDVLVELRRIVSILIIFALCFINISCGKKVNNKTPEDAARTFMQAMTRGDSKLMELINKSPFFAYPPSHALATASERELSKYKLEDFQFKKINEDTVQVTSGKAGIDWELKMTMVDGKWFFYNIE
;
A
#
# COMPACT_ATOMS: atom_id res chain seq x y z
N MET A 1 53.13 -5.94 48.07
CA MET A 1 51.99 -6.88 48.04
C MET A 1 50.81 -6.27 47.24
N ILE A 2 50.96 -5.98 45.93
CA ILE A 2 49.92 -5.29 45.11
C ILE A 2 49.78 -5.92 43.69
N ARG A 3 50.22 -7.18 43.48
CA ARG A 3 50.16 -7.82 42.14
C ARG A 3 49.01 -8.79 41.91
N PHE A 4 48.17 -9.06 42.92
CA PHE A 4 47.09 -10.04 42.81
C PHE A 4 45.70 -9.47 42.49
N GLY A 5 45.47 -8.15 42.65
CA GLY A 5 44.17 -7.52 42.45
C GLY A 5 43.82 -7.13 41.00
N LEU A 6 44.81 -6.94 40.11
CA LEU A 6 44.53 -6.50 38.73
C LEU A 6 44.06 -7.65 37.82
N ARG A 7 44.59 -8.87 37.97
CA ARG A 7 44.30 -9.99 37.05
C ARG A 7 42.84 -10.43 37.07
N THR A 8 42.18 -10.40 38.22
CA THR A 8 40.75 -10.76 38.37
C THR A 8 39.82 -9.72 37.77
N ILE A 9 40.17 -8.43 37.85
CA ILE A 9 39.37 -7.34 37.27
C ILE A 9 39.44 -7.37 35.73
N PHE A 10 40.62 -7.64 35.16
CA PHE A 10 40.77 -7.74 33.70
C PHE A 10 40.06 -8.95 33.10
N LYS A 11 40.08 -10.11 33.77
CA LYS A 11 39.36 -11.31 33.31
C LYS A 11 37.83 -11.12 33.34
N LYS A 12 37.31 -10.53 34.43
CA LYS A 12 35.88 -10.23 34.59
C LYS A 12 35.37 -9.21 33.55
N ARG A 13 36.20 -8.25 33.12
CA ARG A 13 35.87 -7.30 32.05
C ARG A 13 35.88 -7.94 30.65
N GLY A 14 36.80 -8.87 30.39
CA GLY A 14 36.86 -9.63 29.14
C GLY A 14 35.62 -10.51 28.95
N ASP A 15 35.21 -11.23 29.99
CA ASP A 15 34.02 -12.09 29.95
C ASP A 15 32.73 -11.27 29.76
N VAL A 16 32.63 -10.10 30.42
CA VAL A 16 31.49 -9.18 30.23
C VAL A 16 31.44 -8.62 28.81
N LEU A 17 32.59 -8.32 28.18
CA LEU A 17 32.63 -7.85 26.79
C LEU A 17 32.22 -8.94 25.79
N VAL A 18 32.53 -10.21 26.06
CA VAL A 18 32.12 -11.34 25.23
C VAL A 18 30.62 -11.60 25.34
N GLU A 19 30.07 -11.56 26.56
CA GLU A 19 28.63 -11.71 26.80
C GLU A 19 27.84 -10.53 26.23
N LEU A 20 28.32 -9.29 26.37
CA LEU A 20 27.70 -8.11 25.76
C LEU A 20 27.69 -8.21 24.23
N ARG A 21 28.78 -8.68 23.62
CA ARG A 21 28.83 -8.92 22.16
C ARG A 21 27.85 -9.98 21.70
N ARG A 22 27.67 -11.07 22.47
CA ARG A 22 26.69 -12.11 22.17
C ARG A 22 25.26 -11.57 22.24
N ILE A 23 24.93 -10.82 23.30
CA ILE A 23 23.60 -10.20 23.46
C ILE A 23 23.31 -9.21 22.32
N VAL A 24 24.28 -8.34 21.98
CA VAL A 24 24.15 -7.40 20.84
C VAL A 24 23.95 -8.15 19.53
N SER A 25 24.66 -9.26 19.31
CA SER A 25 24.51 -10.07 18.09
C SER A 25 23.13 -10.72 18.00
N ILE A 26 22.61 -11.26 19.10
CA ILE A 26 21.26 -11.83 19.16
C ILE A 26 20.20 -10.74 18.91
N LEU A 27 20.36 -9.55 19.48
CA LEU A 27 19.46 -8.42 19.26
C LEU A 27 19.45 -7.95 17.79
N ILE A 28 20.61 -7.92 17.12
CA ILE A 28 20.72 -7.56 15.71
C ILE A 28 20.04 -8.62 14.82
N ILE A 29 20.25 -9.91 15.08
CA ILE A 29 19.59 -10.99 14.34
C ILE A 29 18.08 -10.93 14.53
N PHE A 30 17.62 -10.72 15.77
CA PHE A 30 16.20 -10.54 16.05
C PHE A 30 15.64 -9.33 15.31
N ALA A 31 16.29 -8.17 15.38
CA ALA A 31 15.88 -6.98 14.64
C ALA A 31 15.80 -7.22 13.12
N LEU A 32 16.78 -7.92 12.52
CA LEU A 32 16.78 -8.28 11.10
C LEU A 32 15.61 -9.22 10.72
N CYS A 33 15.17 -10.10 11.64
CA CYS A 33 13.99 -10.95 11.42
C CYS A 33 12.66 -10.15 11.39
N PHE A 34 12.58 -8.97 12.02
CA PHE A 34 11.36 -8.14 12.01
C PHE A 34 11.23 -7.21 10.80
N ILE A 35 12.28 -7.03 9.99
CA ILE A 35 12.26 -6.10 8.84
C ILE A 35 11.48 -6.69 7.64
N ASN A 36 11.10 -7.97 7.66
CA ASN A 36 10.43 -8.63 6.53
C ASN A 36 8.89 -8.70 6.61
N ILE A 37 8.24 -8.08 7.61
CA ILE A 37 6.78 -7.89 7.57
C ILE A 37 6.48 -6.59 6.79
N SER A 38 6.97 -6.51 5.54
CA SER A 38 6.40 -5.58 4.58
C SER A 38 5.05 -6.15 4.16
N CYS A 39 4.06 -5.89 5.00
CA CYS A 39 2.65 -6.17 4.73
C CYS A 39 2.21 -5.24 3.60
N GLY A 40 2.64 -5.54 2.37
CA GLY A 40 2.12 -4.90 1.18
C GLY A 40 0.63 -5.17 1.15
N LYS A 41 -0.19 -4.15 1.41
CA LYS A 41 -1.64 -4.21 1.27
C LYS A 41 -1.93 -4.62 -0.17
N LYS A 42 -2.08 -5.91 -0.45
CA LYS A 42 -2.48 -6.38 -1.77
C LYS A 42 -3.96 -6.11 -1.90
N VAL A 43 -4.36 -5.42 -2.97
CA VAL A 43 -5.78 -5.30 -3.29
C VAL A 43 -6.34 -6.71 -3.54
N ASN A 44 -7.56 -6.95 -3.09
CA ASN A 44 -8.20 -8.28 -3.15
C ASN A 44 -9.61 -8.18 -3.73
N ASN A 45 -9.71 -7.50 -4.88
CA ASN A 45 -10.97 -7.31 -5.59
C ASN A 45 -11.33 -8.59 -6.33
N LYS A 46 -12.46 -9.20 -5.96
CA LYS A 46 -12.95 -10.44 -6.56
C LYS A 46 -13.84 -10.16 -7.78
N THR A 47 -14.41 -8.97 -7.85
CA THR A 47 -15.28 -8.53 -8.94
C THR A 47 -14.76 -7.22 -9.57
N PRO A 48 -15.13 -6.90 -10.82
CA PRO A 48 -14.80 -5.61 -11.42
C PRO A 48 -15.44 -4.43 -10.66
N GLU A 49 -16.59 -4.64 -10.03
CA GLU A 49 -17.25 -3.62 -9.19
C GLU A 49 -16.47 -3.34 -7.90
N ASP A 50 -15.87 -4.36 -7.27
CA ASP A 50 -14.97 -4.17 -6.12
C ASP A 50 -13.73 -3.34 -6.52
N ALA A 51 -13.20 -3.59 -7.72
CA ALA A 51 -12.09 -2.83 -8.27
C ALA A 51 -12.48 -1.37 -8.54
N ALA A 52 -13.66 -1.13 -9.14
CA ALA A 52 -14.22 0.20 -9.34
C ALA A 52 -14.37 0.97 -8.01
N ARG A 53 -14.95 0.32 -6.99
CA ARG A 53 -15.11 0.90 -5.65
C ARG A 53 -13.77 1.24 -5.02
N THR A 54 -12.79 0.35 -5.13
CA THR A 54 -11.45 0.59 -4.58
C THR A 54 -10.71 1.71 -5.32
N PHE A 55 -10.87 1.80 -6.64
CA PHE A 55 -10.34 2.90 -7.43
C PHE A 55 -10.97 4.23 -7.01
N MET A 56 -12.30 4.31 -6.94
CA MET A 56 -13.00 5.51 -6.46
C MET A 56 -12.68 5.84 -5.01
N GLN A 57 -12.39 4.84 -4.18
CA GLN A 57 -11.93 5.04 -2.81
C GLN A 57 -10.57 5.73 -2.79
N ALA A 58 -9.65 5.31 -3.66
CA ALA A 58 -8.35 5.94 -3.79
C ALA A 58 -8.48 7.38 -4.31
N MET A 59 -9.36 7.63 -5.29
CA MET A 59 -9.66 8.97 -5.82
C MET A 59 -10.23 9.90 -4.74
N THR A 60 -11.32 9.49 -4.08
CA THR A 60 -12.01 10.31 -3.06
C THR A 60 -11.12 10.59 -1.85
N ARG A 61 -10.24 9.65 -1.47
CA ARG A 61 -9.35 9.85 -0.31
C ARG A 61 -8.01 10.50 -0.67
N GLY A 62 -7.70 10.67 -1.95
CA GLY A 62 -6.36 11.06 -2.39
C GLY A 62 -5.28 10.06 -1.94
N ASP A 63 -5.62 8.77 -1.79
CA ASP A 63 -4.71 7.74 -1.28
C ASP A 63 -3.78 7.27 -2.40
N SER A 64 -2.60 7.87 -2.50
CA SER A 64 -1.62 7.56 -3.54
C SER A 64 -1.14 6.12 -3.51
N LYS A 65 -0.98 5.53 -2.33
CA LYS A 65 -0.55 4.13 -2.18
C LYS A 65 -1.62 3.19 -2.68
N LEU A 66 -2.88 3.43 -2.32
CA LEU A 66 -3.98 2.62 -2.82
C LEU A 66 -4.14 2.78 -4.33
N MET A 67 -3.99 4.00 -4.85
CA MET A 67 -4.04 4.29 -6.28
C MET A 67 -2.98 3.52 -7.06
N GLU A 68 -1.72 3.55 -6.62
CA GLU A 68 -0.62 2.79 -7.24
C GLU A 68 -0.88 1.27 -7.24
N LEU A 69 -1.57 0.76 -6.22
CA LEU A 69 -1.89 -0.67 -6.10
C LEU A 69 -3.03 -1.09 -7.01
N ILE A 70 -4.09 -0.28 -7.11
CA ILE A 70 -5.30 -0.59 -7.89
C ILE A 70 -5.15 -0.27 -9.37
N ASN A 71 -4.31 0.71 -9.72
CA ASN A 71 -4.16 1.20 -11.08
C ASN A 71 -3.08 0.40 -11.84
N LYS A 72 -3.51 -0.32 -12.86
CA LYS A 72 -2.68 -1.07 -13.83
C LYS A 72 -2.76 -0.48 -15.23
N SER A 73 -3.21 0.77 -15.34
CA SER A 73 -3.21 1.48 -16.62
C SER A 73 -1.80 1.65 -17.19
N PRO A 74 -1.67 1.67 -18.53
CA PRO A 74 -0.43 2.07 -19.17
C PRO A 74 -0.03 3.50 -18.74
N PHE A 75 1.28 3.74 -18.64
CA PHE A 75 1.82 5.04 -18.21
C PHE A 75 1.33 6.23 -19.05
N PHE A 76 1.04 6.01 -20.34
CA PHE A 76 0.54 7.05 -21.26
C PHE A 76 -0.98 7.14 -21.34
N ALA A 77 -1.71 6.26 -20.64
CA ALA A 77 -3.17 6.26 -20.63
C ALA A 77 -3.72 7.02 -19.42
N TYR A 78 -3.57 6.46 -18.22
CA TYR A 78 -4.17 7.03 -17.02
C TYR A 78 -3.37 6.75 -15.74
N PRO A 79 -2.08 7.13 -15.69
CA PRO A 79 -1.19 6.76 -14.59
C PRO A 79 -1.70 7.26 -13.22
N PRO A 80 -1.29 6.63 -12.10
CA PRO A 80 -1.74 6.99 -10.76
C PRO A 80 -1.70 8.48 -10.42
N SER A 81 -0.64 9.19 -10.85
CA SER A 81 -0.50 10.63 -10.64
C SER A 81 -1.56 11.44 -11.36
N HIS A 82 -1.89 11.06 -12.61
CA HIS A 82 -2.93 11.73 -13.38
C HIS A 82 -4.32 11.47 -12.78
N ALA A 83 -4.59 10.24 -12.33
CA ALA A 83 -5.82 9.90 -11.62
C ALA A 83 -6.03 10.79 -10.39
N LEU A 84 -5.01 10.94 -9.54
CA LEU A 84 -5.10 11.79 -8.35
C LEU A 84 -5.20 13.28 -8.69
N ALA A 85 -4.56 13.73 -9.77
CA ALA A 85 -4.72 15.11 -10.26
C ALA A 85 -6.18 15.35 -10.68
N THR A 86 -6.79 14.45 -11.46
CA THR A 86 -8.22 14.53 -11.81
C THR A 86 -9.11 14.51 -10.57
N ALA A 87 -8.78 13.71 -9.56
CA ALA A 87 -9.53 13.70 -8.30
C ALA A 87 -9.46 15.04 -7.58
N SER A 88 -8.30 15.70 -7.58
CA SER A 88 -8.12 17.03 -7.00
C SER A 88 -8.85 18.10 -7.80
N GLU A 89 -8.74 18.09 -9.13
CA GLU A 89 -9.38 19.06 -10.03
C GLU A 89 -10.90 19.01 -9.93
N ARG A 90 -11.47 17.81 -9.77
CA ARG A 90 -12.91 17.59 -9.59
C ARG A 90 -13.36 17.64 -8.13
N GLU A 91 -12.45 17.98 -7.21
CA GLU A 91 -12.70 18.06 -5.77
C GLU A 91 -13.39 16.80 -5.20
N LEU A 92 -12.97 15.62 -5.66
CA LEU A 92 -13.62 14.35 -5.32
C LEU A 92 -13.56 14.01 -3.83
N SER A 93 -12.64 14.65 -3.09
CA SER A 93 -12.52 14.55 -1.65
C SER A 93 -13.71 15.10 -0.87
N LYS A 94 -14.58 15.90 -1.50
CA LYS A 94 -15.82 16.39 -0.87
C LYS A 94 -16.93 15.33 -0.85
N TYR A 95 -16.80 14.26 -1.63
CA TYR A 95 -17.82 13.22 -1.77
C TYR A 95 -17.40 11.93 -1.08
N LYS A 96 -18.40 11.14 -0.68
CA LYS A 96 -18.20 9.80 -0.11
C LYS A 96 -18.45 8.76 -1.18
N LEU A 97 -17.90 7.56 -0.99
CA LEU A 97 -18.15 6.41 -1.87
C LEU A 97 -19.65 6.11 -2.08
N GLU A 98 -20.47 6.39 -1.06
CA GLU A 98 -21.93 6.22 -1.09
C GLU A 98 -22.63 7.18 -2.06
N ASP A 99 -21.97 8.29 -2.43
CA ASP A 99 -22.49 9.25 -3.42
C ASP A 99 -22.29 8.76 -4.86
N PHE A 100 -21.64 7.60 -5.05
CA PHE A 100 -21.37 6.98 -6.35
C PHE A 100 -22.16 5.69 -6.52
N GLN A 101 -22.76 5.52 -7.69
CA GLN A 101 -23.38 4.28 -8.11
C GLN A 101 -22.42 3.51 -9.01
N PHE A 102 -22.39 2.19 -8.83
CA PHE A 102 -21.52 1.28 -9.57
C PHE A 102 -22.42 0.28 -10.28
N LYS A 103 -22.35 0.23 -11.60
CA LYS A 103 -23.15 -0.69 -12.41
C LYS A 103 -22.25 -1.41 -13.41
N LYS A 104 -22.10 -2.72 -13.26
CA LYS A 104 -21.47 -3.55 -14.29
C LYS A 104 -22.25 -3.46 -15.61
N ILE A 105 -21.59 -3.01 -16.68
CA ILE A 105 -22.18 -2.96 -18.03
C ILE A 105 -21.86 -4.25 -18.79
N ASN A 106 -20.61 -4.72 -18.71
CA ASN A 106 -20.14 -5.95 -19.34
C ASN A 106 -19.12 -6.65 -18.41
N GLU A 107 -18.40 -7.68 -18.90
CA GLU A 107 -17.52 -8.48 -18.04
C GLU A 107 -16.39 -7.69 -17.36
N ASP A 108 -15.82 -6.69 -18.05
CA ASP A 108 -14.63 -5.96 -17.64
C ASP A 108 -14.89 -4.45 -17.41
N THR A 109 -16.10 -3.96 -17.65
CA THR A 109 -16.43 -2.53 -17.61
C THR A 109 -17.51 -2.24 -16.56
N VAL A 110 -17.24 -1.24 -15.73
CA VAL A 110 -18.16 -0.77 -14.69
C VAL A 110 -18.45 0.71 -14.91
N GLN A 111 -19.72 1.05 -15.04
CA GLN A 111 -20.16 2.44 -15.03
C GLN A 111 -20.13 2.98 -13.59
N VAL A 112 -19.54 4.14 -13.42
CA VAL A 112 -19.56 4.90 -12.18
C VAL A 112 -20.30 6.21 -12.43
N THR A 113 -21.41 6.40 -11.73
CA THR A 113 -22.22 7.62 -11.86
C THR A 113 -22.42 8.32 -10.52
N SER A 114 -22.39 9.65 -10.53
CA SER A 114 -22.77 10.47 -9.37
C SER A 114 -23.38 11.78 -9.84
N GLY A 115 -24.68 11.96 -9.54
CA GLY A 115 -25.37 13.22 -9.82
C GLY A 115 -24.84 14.39 -8.98
N LYS A 116 -24.24 14.12 -7.81
CA LYS A 116 -23.64 15.16 -6.95
C LYS A 116 -22.26 15.59 -7.47
N ALA A 117 -21.43 14.63 -7.85
CA ALA A 117 -20.08 14.91 -8.32
C ALA A 117 -20.00 15.22 -9.84
N GLY A 118 -21.11 15.13 -10.57
CA GLY A 118 -21.13 15.31 -12.02
C GLY A 118 -20.25 14.30 -12.75
N ILE A 119 -20.25 13.05 -12.27
CA ILE A 119 -19.45 11.96 -12.83
C ILE A 119 -20.37 10.98 -13.55
N ASP A 120 -19.97 10.62 -14.76
CA ASP A 120 -20.44 9.48 -15.53
C ASP A 120 -19.21 8.93 -16.27
N TRP A 121 -18.63 7.86 -15.73
CA TRP A 121 -17.37 7.29 -16.19
C TRP A 121 -17.52 5.81 -16.47
N GLU A 122 -16.94 5.35 -17.57
CA GLU A 122 -16.82 3.92 -17.84
C GLU A 122 -15.42 3.45 -17.46
N LEU A 123 -15.35 2.74 -16.33
CA LEU A 123 -14.09 2.21 -15.83
C LEU A 123 -13.84 0.82 -16.42
N LYS A 124 -12.77 0.69 -17.20
CA LYS A 124 -12.26 -0.58 -17.69
C LYS A 124 -11.37 -1.24 -16.65
N MET A 125 -11.64 -2.50 -16.40
CA MET A 125 -10.94 -3.33 -15.43
C MET A 125 -10.18 -4.44 -16.14
N THR A 126 -9.12 -4.92 -15.51
CA THR A 126 -8.34 -6.06 -16.00
C THR A 126 -8.14 -7.08 -14.89
N MET A 127 -8.12 -8.36 -15.25
CA MET A 127 -7.86 -9.44 -14.32
C MET A 127 -6.38 -9.83 -14.37
N VAL A 128 -5.70 -9.75 -13.22
CA VAL A 128 -4.30 -10.17 -13.06
C VAL A 128 -4.23 -11.09 -11.84
N ASP A 129 -3.72 -12.31 -12.02
CA ASP A 129 -3.60 -13.34 -10.98
C ASP A 129 -4.91 -13.58 -10.20
N GLY A 130 -6.05 -13.62 -10.91
CA GLY A 130 -7.37 -13.86 -10.34
C GLY A 130 -7.96 -12.68 -9.55
N LYS A 131 -7.42 -11.47 -9.72
CA LYS A 131 -7.87 -10.23 -9.06
C LYS A 131 -8.13 -9.13 -10.06
N TRP A 132 -9.10 -8.28 -9.77
CA TRP A 132 -9.48 -7.17 -10.64
C TRP A 132 -8.76 -5.86 -10.27
N PHE A 133 -8.31 -5.16 -11.31
CA PHE A 133 -7.61 -3.88 -11.24
C PHE A 133 -8.18 -2.88 -12.22
N PHE A 134 -8.02 -1.59 -11.94
CA PHE A 134 -8.34 -0.53 -12.89
C PHE A 134 -7.31 -0.52 -14.03
N TYR A 135 -7.78 -0.38 -15.27
CA TYR A 135 -6.94 -0.36 -16.46
C TYR A 135 -7.09 0.91 -17.29
N ASN A 136 -8.32 1.40 -17.48
CA ASN A 136 -8.55 2.65 -18.20
C ASN A 136 -9.90 3.28 -17.84
N ILE A 137 -10.07 4.54 -18.21
CA ILE A 137 -11.33 5.27 -18.12
C ILE A 137 -11.73 5.78 -19.51
N GLU A 138 -13.00 5.64 -19.85
CA GLU A 138 -13.65 6.21 -21.04
C GLU A 138 -14.71 7.24 -20.65
#